data_AF-A0A822CYK8-F1
#
_entry.id   AF-A0A822CYK8-F1
#
_cell.length_a   1.000
_cell.length_b   1.000
_cell.length_c   1.000
_cell.angle_alpha   90.00
_cell.angle_beta   90.00
_cell.angle_gamma   90.00
#
_symmetry.space_group_name_H-M   'P 1'
#
loop_
_entity.id
_entity.type
_entity.pdbx_description
1 polymer ?
#
loop_
_entity_poly.entity_id
_entity_poly.type
_entity_poly.pdbx_seq_one_letter_code
_entity_poly.pdbx_strand_id
1 'polypeptide(L)'
;IGWIINWGDKTTNGLFHIAQYDQKWRGAFFSCNGFDATVSKEVALGLTYNTVWNHLLSCHDENPFHLLIWGGDQNYNDFVIDDVPFLQDWSHLGWDKKWTHEFSVEGKYEVEQYYFNNYAEHWARRPEMIKALGSIPSLMMWDDHDIYDGAGSYPSLLLNSPIMTGLLELAQKMRLLFQHHTTPEKARKHRLFGYQGHNFLAQCGPNLALLGADGRTERDDKTVQHEKTWDIIFEKLDNDLHNVKHLIVIFAVPFSFARFKMAESILEAWKKLSMAWRNTPLSKQTNSVFGLPEIYDDLVDEWTHESHMGERNRVLSRFQQIAQKKKIRITFFSGDV
;
A
#
# COMPACT_ATOMS: atom_id res chain seq x y z
N ILE A 1 17.44 -22.56 3.13
CA ILE A 1 18.32 -21.95 4.14
C ILE A 1 17.55 -21.96 5.46
N GLY A 2 18.02 -22.75 6.42
CA GLY A 2 17.48 -22.72 7.78
C GLY A 2 18.08 -21.55 8.56
N TRP A 3 17.29 -20.93 9.43
CA TRP A 3 17.72 -19.81 10.26
C TRP A 3 17.18 -19.94 11.68
N ILE A 4 17.91 -19.38 12.63
CA ILE A 4 17.54 -19.28 14.05
C ILE A 4 17.91 -17.87 14.51
N ILE A 5 16.99 -17.19 15.17
CA ILE A 5 17.20 -15.90 15.82
C ILE A 5 16.95 -16.08 17.31
N ASN A 6 17.94 -15.70 18.12
CA ASN A 6 17.84 -15.65 19.57
C ASN A 6 17.76 -14.18 20.00
N TRP A 7 16.73 -13.83 20.77
CA TRP A 7 16.52 -12.49 21.30
C TRP A 7 16.06 -12.56 22.76
N GLY A 8 16.96 -12.24 23.69
CA GLY A 8 16.69 -12.42 25.11
C GLY A 8 16.41 -13.90 25.44
N ASP A 9 15.23 -14.17 25.97
CA ASP A 9 14.70 -15.50 26.31
C ASP A 9 13.88 -16.15 25.17
N LYS A 10 13.77 -15.48 24.03
CA LYS A 10 13.00 -15.98 22.87
C LYS A 10 13.91 -16.56 21.80
N THR A 11 13.53 -17.73 21.30
CA THR A 11 14.12 -18.34 20.11
C THR A 11 13.04 -18.49 19.05
N THR A 12 13.30 -17.95 17.86
CA THR A 12 12.48 -18.15 16.66
C THR A 12 13.34 -18.75 15.55
N ASN A 13 12.75 -19.59 14.72
CA ASN A 13 13.45 -20.31 13.67
C ASN A 13 12.54 -20.51 12.46
N GLY A 14 13.15 -20.78 11.32
CA GLY A 14 12.42 -21.05 10.09
C GLY A 14 13.32 -21.60 9.01
N LEU A 15 12.71 -21.85 7.86
CA LEU A 15 13.35 -22.38 6.68
C LEU A 15 12.77 -21.68 5.47
N PHE A 16 13.61 -21.05 4.66
CA PHE A 16 13.18 -20.51 3.38
C PHE A 16 13.91 -21.18 2.21
N HIS A 17 13.24 -21.24 1.07
CA HIS A 17 13.76 -21.82 -0.16
C HIS A 17 14.23 -20.70 -1.09
N ILE A 18 15.50 -20.79 -1.53
CA ILE A 18 16.05 -19.89 -2.55
C ILE A 18 16.10 -20.63 -3.87
N ALA A 19 15.77 -19.93 -4.97
CA ALA A 19 15.90 -20.51 -6.31
C ALA A 19 17.38 -20.73 -6.63
N GLN A 20 17.70 -21.81 -7.35
CA GLN A 20 19.01 -21.91 -8.00
C GLN A 20 19.14 -20.81 -9.06
N TYR A 21 20.38 -20.46 -9.41
CA TYR A 21 20.67 -19.32 -10.28
C TYR A 21 19.92 -19.38 -11.62
N ASP A 22 19.82 -20.54 -12.26
CA ASP A 22 19.17 -20.77 -13.55
C ASP A 22 17.77 -21.41 -13.44
N GLN A 23 17.28 -21.64 -12.23
CA GLN A 23 15.97 -22.22 -11.99
C GLN A 23 14.86 -21.21 -12.30
N LYS A 24 13.72 -21.72 -12.80
CA LYS A 24 12.50 -20.94 -12.89
C LYS A 24 12.02 -20.55 -11.49
N TRP A 25 11.88 -19.25 -11.25
CA TRP A 25 11.30 -18.74 -10.03
C TRP A 25 9.82 -19.12 -9.93
N ARG A 26 9.41 -19.46 -8.72
CA ARG A 26 8.02 -19.73 -8.33
C ARG A 26 7.71 -18.73 -7.24
N GLY A 27 6.67 -17.94 -7.41
CA GLY A 27 6.25 -16.97 -6.42
C GLY A 27 4.74 -16.88 -6.34
N ALA A 28 4.28 -16.22 -5.29
CA ALA A 28 2.88 -15.86 -5.10
C ALA A 28 2.76 -14.33 -5.00
N PHE A 29 1.59 -13.81 -5.35
CA PHE A 29 1.23 -12.40 -5.23
C PHE A 29 -0.11 -12.32 -4.52
N PHE A 30 -0.26 -11.35 -3.62
CA PHE A 30 -1.53 -10.98 -3.02
C PHE A 30 -1.51 -9.49 -2.63
N SER A 31 -2.70 -8.94 -2.42
CA SER A 31 -2.97 -7.61 -1.87
C SER A 31 -4.22 -7.73 -0.99
N CYS A 32 -4.61 -6.65 -0.31
CA CYS A 32 -5.91 -6.56 0.38
C CYS A 32 -6.05 -7.65 1.47
N ASN A 33 -5.14 -7.64 2.44
CA ASN A 33 -5.04 -8.64 3.52
C ASN A 33 -5.97 -8.38 4.71
N GLY A 34 -7.09 -7.70 4.49
CA GLY A 34 -8.04 -7.29 5.51
C GLY A 34 -9.44 -7.12 4.93
N PHE A 35 -10.26 -6.35 5.63
CA PHE A 35 -11.60 -6.01 5.20
C PHE A 35 -11.77 -4.50 5.31
N ASP A 36 -12.39 -3.91 4.30
CA ASP A 36 -12.84 -2.53 4.37
C ASP A 36 -13.88 -2.34 5.49
N ALA A 37 -14.18 -1.07 5.82
CA ALA A 37 -15.09 -0.71 6.88
C ALA A 37 -16.57 -1.10 6.61
N THR A 38 -16.92 -1.42 5.37
CA THR A 38 -18.28 -1.80 4.97
C THR A 38 -18.59 -3.27 5.22
N VAL A 39 -17.57 -4.12 5.34
CA VAL A 39 -17.75 -5.54 5.64
C VAL A 39 -18.20 -5.72 7.09
N SER A 40 -19.42 -6.23 7.26
CA SER A 40 -19.95 -6.51 8.60
C SER A 40 -19.07 -7.52 9.38
N LYS A 41 -18.98 -7.34 10.71
CA LYS A 41 -18.23 -8.25 11.59
C LYS A 41 -18.65 -9.71 11.44
N GLU A 42 -19.94 -9.98 11.20
CA GLU A 42 -20.44 -11.35 10.99
C GLU A 42 -19.86 -11.98 9.72
N VAL A 43 -19.83 -11.24 8.62
CA VAL A 43 -19.22 -11.68 7.35
C VAL A 43 -17.70 -11.86 7.52
N ALA A 44 -17.03 -10.90 8.14
CA ALA A 44 -15.58 -10.96 8.40
C ALA A 44 -15.21 -12.17 9.28
N LEU A 45 -15.99 -12.47 10.32
CA LEU A 45 -15.79 -13.64 11.17
C LEU A 45 -16.09 -14.96 10.45
N GLY A 46 -17.01 -14.95 9.50
CA GLY A 46 -17.33 -16.11 8.66
C GLY A 46 -16.27 -16.39 7.58
N LEU A 47 -15.62 -15.35 7.07
CA LEU A 47 -14.51 -15.42 6.12
C LEU A 47 -13.18 -15.50 6.86
N THR A 48 -12.79 -16.69 7.31
CA THR A 48 -11.53 -16.82 8.06
C THR A 48 -10.33 -16.63 7.12
N TYR A 49 -9.49 -15.60 7.33
CA TYR A 49 -8.20 -15.41 6.62
C TYR A 49 -7.32 -16.66 6.60
N ASN A 50 -7.51 -17.51 7.62
CA ASN A 50 -6.95 -18.84 7.72
C ASN A 50 -7.08 -19.63 6.41
N THR A 51 -8.17 -19.52 5.65
CA THR A 51 -8.35 -20.33 4.44
C THR A 51 -7.39 -19.92 3.32
N VAL A 52 -7.25 -18.62 3.04
CA VAL A 52 -6.38 -18.12 1.97
C VAL A 52 -4.90 -18.34 2.31
N TRP A 53 -4.51 -17.99 3.54
CA TRP A 53 -3.13 -18.16 3.99
C TRP A 53 -2.74 -19.61 4.19
N ASN A 54 -3.63 -20.47 4.72
CA ASN A 54 -3.33 -21.90 4.80
C ASN A 54 -3.28 -22.55 3.42
N HIS A 55 -4.07 -22.07 2.45
CA HIS A 55 -3.95 -22.52 1.06
C HIS A 55 -2.63 -22.08 0.42
N LEU A 56 -2.19 -20.84 0.66
CA LEU A 56 -0.86 -20.38 0.24
C LEU A 56 0.25 -21.24 0.86
N LEU A 57 0.14 -21.54 2.15
CA LEU A 57 1.08 -22.39 2.86
C LEU A 57 1.03 -23.84 2.38
N SER A 58 -0.14 -24.40 2.05
CA SER A 58 -0.23 -25.75 1.48
C SER A 58 0.43 -25.81 0.09
N CYS A 59 0.23 -24.78 -0.73
CA CYS A 59 0.91 -24.63 -2.01
C CYS A 59 2.43 -24.47 -1.87
N HIS A 60 2.90 -23.87 -0.76
CA HIS A 60 4.31 -23.75 -0.44
C HIS A 60 4.90 -25.09 0.03
N ASP A 61 4.18 -25.79 0.90
CA ASP A 61 4.61 -27.08 1.46
C ASP A 61 4.68 -28.17 0.36
N GLU A 62 3.78 -28.17 -0.63
CA GLU A 62 3.82 -29.10 -1.77
C GLU A 62 4.96 -28.79 -2.76
N ASN A 63 5.15 -27.51 -3.10
CA ASN A 63 6.16 -27.06 -4.04
C ASN A 63 6.69 -25.68 -3.64
N PRO A 64 7.85 -25.53 -3.01
CA PRO A 64 8.24 -24.27 -2.38
C PRO A 64 8.20 -23.04 -3.29
N PHE A 65 7.60 -21.97 -2.77
CA PHE A 65 7.75 -20.62 -3.31
C PHE A 65 9.12 -20.05 -2.94
N HIS A 66 9.72 -19.32 -3.86
CA HIS A 66 10.98 -18.60 -3.70
C HIS A 66 10.78 -17.13 -3.35
N LEU A 67 9.58 -16.60 -3.59
CA LEU A 67 9.24 -15.20 -3.40
C LEU A 67 7.74 -15.05 -3.12
N LEU A 68 7.39 -14.19 -2.16
CA LEU A 68 6.03 -13.70 -1.93
C LEU A 68 6.01 -12.18 -2.20
N ILE A 69 5.10 -11.73 -3.05
CA ILE A 69 4.97 -10.33 -3.44
C ILE A 69 3.73 -9.77 -2.74
N TRP A 70 3.92 -8.72 -1.96
CA TRP A 70 2.87 -8.04 -1.20
C TRP A 70 2.50 -6.76 -1.95
N GLY A 71 1.28 -6.71 -2.46
CA GLY A 71 0.83 -5.75 -3.46
C GLY A 71 0.16 -4.49 -2.92
N GLY A 72 0.10 -4.29 -1.61
CA GLY A 72 -0.67 -3.20 -0.98
C GLY A 72 -1.76 -3.70 -0.02
N ASP A 73 -2.20 -2.83 0.89
CA ASP A 73 -3.21 -3.09 1.93
C ASP A 73 -2.87 -4.25 2.85
N GLN A 74 -1.78 -4.11 3.60
CA GLN A 74 -1.30 -5.19 4.46
C GLN A 74 -1.91 -5.15 5.86
N ASN A 75 -2.32 -3.98 6.35
CA ASN A 75 -2.68 -3.78 7.76
C ASN A 75 -4.07 -3.19 8.01
N TYR A 76 -4.70 -2.49 7.05
CA TYR A 76 -6.01 -1.86 7.22
C TYR A 76 -6.08 -0.93 8.43
N ASN A 77 -5.38 0.20 8.32
CA ASN A 77 -5.30 1.26 9.34
C ASN A 77 -6.50 2.23 9.31
N ASP A 78 -7.61 1.86 8.66
CA ASP A 78 -8.73 2.74 8.30
C ASP A 78 -9.40 3.40 9.50
N PHE A 79 -9.45 2.67 10.62
CA PHE A 79 -10.06 3.15 11.86
C PHE A 79 -9.13 4.02 12.71
N VAL A 80 -7.91 4.36 12.26
CA VAL A 80 -6.95 5.14 13.06
C VAL A 80 -7.54 6.45 13.57
N ILE A 81 -8.37 7.12 12.77
CA ILE A 81 -9.00 8.39 13.17
C ILE A 81 -10.07 8.18 14.25
N ASP A 82 -10.79 7.06 14.20
CA ASP A 82 -11.86 6.77 15.15
C ASP A 82 -11.33 6.15 16.45
N ASP A 83 -10.28 5.34 16.37
CA ASP A 83 -9.73 4.58 17.49
C ASP A 83 -8.71 5.36 18.32
N VAL A 84 -8.05 6.36 17.74
CA VAL A 84 -7.09 7.22 18.45
C VAL A 84 -7.82 8.43 19.04
N PRO A 85 -7.88 8.59 20.38
CA PRO A 85 -8.65 9.67 21.02
C PRO A 85 -8.28 11.07 20.50
N PHE A 86 -6.99 11.36 20.33
CA PHE A 86 -6.54 12.64 19.78
C PHE A 86 -7.11 12.90 18.37
N LEU A 87 -7.13 11.89 17.50
CA LEU A 87 -7.64 12.04 16.14
C LEU A 87 -9.16 12.08 16.11
N GLN A 88 -9.84 11.38 17.01
CA GLN A 88 -11.29 11.43 17.13
C GLN A 88 -11.75 12.83 17.54
N ASP A 89 -11.09 13.46 18.52
CA ASP A 89 -11.37 14.85 18.90
C ASP A 89 -11.14 15.81 17.74
N TRP A 90 -10.04 15.62 16.99
CA TRP A 90 -9.78 16.38 15.77
C TRP A 90 -10.82 16.14 14.66
N SER A 91 -11.32 14.90 14.53
CA SER A 91 -12.34 14.51 13.55
C SER A 91 -13.69 15.21 13.80
N HIS A 92 -13.92 15.72 15.02
CA HIS A 92 -15.11 16.49 15.37
C HIS A 92 -14.97 18.01 15.23
N LEU A 93 -13.78 18.52 14.94
CA LEU A 93 -13.59 19.96 14.70
C LEU A 93 -14.28 20.43 13.41
N GLY A 94 -14.64 21.72 13.39
CA GLY A 94 -15.08 22.38 12.16
C GLY A 94 -13.98 22.37 11.10
N TRP A 95 -14.38 22.31 9.83
CA TRP A 95 -13.46 22.25 8.68
C TRP A 95 -12.37 23.33 8.76
N ASP A 96 -12.73 24.57 9.09
CA ASP A 96 -11.84 25.72 9.26
C ASP A 96 -10.67 25.48 10.23
N LYS A 97 -10.90 24.63 11.23
CA LYS A 97 -9.90 24.29 12.24
C LYS A 97 -9.13 23.02 11.90
N LYS A 98 -9.72 22.08 11.14
CA LYS A 98 -9.10 20.79 10.84
C LYS A 98 -7.74 20.94 10.14
N TRP A 99 -7.67 21.76 9.10
CA TRP A 99 -6.46 21.86 8.27
C TRP A 99 -5.34 22.68 8.90
N THR A 100 -5.60 23.45 9.97
CA THR A 100 -4.59 24.20 10.72
C THR A 100 -4.26 23.60 12.08
N HIS A 101 -4.97 22.56 12.50
CA HIS A 101 -4.76 21.95 13.82
C HIS A 101 -3.36 21.35 13.91
N GLU A 102 -2.62 21.72 14.95
CA GLU A 102 -1.28 21.20 15.17
C GLU A 102 -1.34 19.73 15.59
N PHE A 103 -0.40 18.94 15.07
CA PHE A 103 -0.26 17.56 15.50
C PHE A 103 0.63 17.50 16.74
N SER A 104 -0.02 17.44 17.91
CA SER A 104 0.66 17.42 19.22
C SER A 104 1.64 16.25 19.36
N VAL A 105 2.61 16.39 20.28
CA VAL A 105 3.60 15.34 20.54
C VAL A 105 2.92 14.07 21.08
N GLU A 106 1.95 14.26 21.97
CA GLU A 106 1.15 13.20 22.57
C GLU A 106 0.29 12.50 21.51
N GLY A 107 -0.39 13.28 20.65
CA GLY A 107 -1.18 12.73 19.54
C GLY A 107 -0.32 11.93 18.57
N LYS A 108 0.88 12.42 18.22
CA LYS A 108 1.82 11.67 17.37
C LYS A 108 2.22 10.35 18.01
N TYR A 109 2.45 10.34 19.32
CA TYR A 109 2.78 9.14 20.07
C TYR A 109 1.62 8.13 20.07
N GLU A 110 0.39 8.57 20.29
CA GLU A 110 -0.80 7.70 20.24
C GLU A 110 -0.96 7.03 18.87
N VAL A 111 -0.83 7.81 17.79
CA VAL A 111 -0.90 7.30 16.41
C VAL A 111 0.26 6.35 16.11
N GLU A 112 1.47 6.67 16.54
CA GLU A 112 2.62 5.79 16.35
C GLU A 112 2.42 4.45 17.05
N GLN A 113 1.91 4.46 18.29
CA GLN A 113 1.55 3.24 19.02
C GLN A 113 0.45 2.46 18.32
N TYR A 114 -0.58 3.14 17.80
CA TYR A 114 -1.66 2.50 17.04
C TYR A 114 -1.11 1.74 15.83
N TYR A 115 -0.36 2.40 14.95
CA TYR A 115 0.20 1.73 13.76
C TYR A 115 1.14 0.59 14.13
N PHE A 116 2.03 0.79 15.12
CA PHE A 116 2.93 -0.28 15.58
C PHE A 116 2.16 -1.50 16.08
N ASN A 117 1.16 -1.27 16.94
CA ASN A 117 0.34 -2.34 17.50
C ASN A 117 -0.46 -3.05 16.43
N ASN A 118 -0.95 -2.33 15.42
CA ASN A 118 -1.70 -2.93 14.32
C ASN A 118 -0.83 -3.91 13.50
N TYR A 119 0.41 -3.51 13.16
CA TYR A 119 1.39 -4.43 12.56
C TYR A 119 1.69 -5.62 13.48
N ALA A 120 1.95 -5.38 14.76
CA ALA A 120 2.30 -6.43 15.71
C ALA A 120 1.16 -7.45 15.90
N GLU A 121 -0.09 -6.99 15.93
CA GLU A 121 -1.27 -7.86 16.00
C GLU A 121 -1.35 -8.75 14.75
N HIS A 122 -1.36 -8.14 13.57
CA HIS A 122 -1.57 -8.85 12.32
C HIS A 122 -0.41 -9.77 11.93
N TRP A 123 0.83 -9.41 12.26
CA TRP A 123 2.01 -10.12 11.76
C TRP A 123 2.62 -11.07 12.79
N ALA A 124 2.47 -10.78 14.08
CA ALA A 124 3.11 -11.56 15.15
C ALA A 124 2.14 -12.40 15.99
N ARG A 125 0.82 -12.30 15.80
CA ARG A 125 -0.16 -13.15 16.50
C ARG A 125 -0.92 -14.13 15.61
N ARG A 126 -0.95 -13.88 14.30
CA ARG A 126 -1.55 -14.78 13.30
C ARG A 126 -0.58 -15.92 12.95
N PRO A 127 -0.83 -17.19 13.36
CA PRO A 127 0.14 -18.28 13.18
C PRO A 127 0.53 -18.52 11.71
N GLU A 128 -0.43 -18.34 10.80
CA GLU A 128 -0.25 -18.48 9.36
C GLU A 128 0.63 -17.37 8.77
N MET A 129 0.49 -16.13 9.28
CA MET A 129 1.35 -15.00 8.90
C MET A 129 2.79 -15.21 9.39
N ILE A 130 2.95 -15.62 10.66
CA ILE A 130 4.26 -15.94 11.24
C ILE A 130 4.96 -17.02 10.42
N LYS A 131 4.24 -18.10 10.07
CA LYS A 131 4.78 -19.19 9.24
C LYS A 131 5.20 -18.65 7.86
N ALA A 132 4.34 -17.91 7.17
CA ALA A 132 4.64 -17.38 5.84
C ALA A 132 5.84 -16.41 5.83
N LEU A 133 5.86 -15.43 6.74
CA LEU A 133 6.97 -14.47 6.89
C LEU A 133 8.28 -15.16 7.29
N GLY A 134 8.20 -16.23 8.08
CA GLY A 134 9.36 -17.02 8.50
C GLY A 134 9.87 -18.00 7.45
N SER A 135 9.08 -18.33 6.42
CA SER A 135 9.42 -19.37 5.44
C SER A 135 9.49 -18.91 3.99
N ILE A 136 8.95 -17.74 3.64
CA ILE A 136 8.91 -17.25 2.25
C ILE A 136 9.54 -15.86 2.18
N PRO A 137 10.67 -15.69 1.45
CA PRO A 137 11.25 -14.36 1.24
C PRO A 137 10.23 -13.44 0.58
N SER A 138 10.09 -12.22 1.10
CA SER A 138 9.02 -11.31 0.70
C SER A 138 9.56 -9.99 0.14
N LEU A 139 8.89 -9.46 -0.88
CA LEU A 139 9.07 -8.09 -1.38
C LEU A 139 7.75 -7.37 -1.23
N MET A 140 7.78 -6.20 -0.60
CA MET A 140 6.57 -5.57 -0.08
C MET A 140 6.38 -4.14 -0.57
N MET A 141 5.18 -3.89 -1.06
CA MET A 141 4.65 -2.61 -1.48
C MET A 141 3.47 -2.28 -0.54
N TRP A 142 3.09 -1.00 -0.47
CA TRP A 142 2.06 -0.49 0.43
C TRP A 142 0.97 0.25 -0.32
N ASP A 143 -0.21 0.35 0.26
CA ASP A 143 -1.30 1.12 -0.33
C ASP A 143 -1.99 2.01 0.71
N ASP A 144 -3.11 2.63 0.39
CA ASP A 144 -3.76 3.60 1.28
C ASP A 144 -4.22 2.98 2.58
N HIS A 145 -4.76 1.75 2.59
CA HIS A 145 -5.14 1.08 3.83
C HIS A 145 -3.93 0.72 4.72
N ASP A 146 -2.68 0.89 4.26
CA ASP A 146 -1.49 0.87 5.14
C ASP A 146 -1.24 2.21 5.87
N ILE A 147 -1.98 3.25 5.53
CA ILE A 147 -1.92 4.62 6.05
C ILE A 147 -3.25 4.97 6.73
N TYR A 148 -4.29 5.16 5.91
CA TYR A 148 -5.71 5.34 6.23
C TYR A 148 -6.48 5.28 4.90
N ASP A 149 -7.75 4.88 4.94
CA ASP A 149 -8.64 4.80 3.79
C ASP A 149 -8.67 6.10 2.94
N GLY A 150 -8.35 5.98 1.64
CA GLY A 150 -8.30 7.08 0.68
C GLY A 150 -7.04 7.96 0.76
N ALA A 151 -5.94 7.48 1.33
CA ALA A 151 -4.68 8.23 1.44
C ALA A 151 -4.17 8.73 0.08
N GLY A 152 -4.20 10.05 -0.10
CA GLY A 152 -3.83 10.74 -1.34
C GLY A 152 -5.02 11.20 -2.20
N SER A 153 -6.25 10.81 -1.87
CA SER A 153 -7.47 11.14 -2.63
C SER A 153 -8.27 12.31 -2.03
N TYR A 154 -7.91 12.77 -0.83
CA TYR A 154 -8.56 13.90 -0.17
C TYR A 154 -8.14 15.26 -0.76
N PRO A 155 -8.99 16.31 -0.62
CA PRO A 155 -8.66 17.65 -1.09
C PRO A 155 -7.31 18.14 -0.55
N SER A 156 -6.51 18.75 -1.44
CA SER A 156 -5.17 19.30 -1.15
C SER A 156 -5.07 20.08 0.18
N LEU A 157 -6.11 20.84 0.57
CA LEU A 157 -6.07 21.61 1.84
C LEU A 157 -6.06 20.70 3.08
N LEU A 158 -6.79 19.58 3.04
CA LEU A 158 -6.80 18.59 4.12
C LEU A 158 -5.53 17.74 4.08
N LEU A 159 -5.13 17.26 2.90
CA LEU A 159 -3.95 16.42 2.71
C LEU A 159 -2.67 17.09 3.20
N ASN A 160 -2.52 18.40 2.94
CA ASN A 160 -1.37 19.20 3.38
C ASN A 160 -1.48 19.72 4.83
N SER A 161 -2.47 19.26 5.61
CA SER A 161 -2.59 19.65 7.03
C SER A 161 -1.52 18.98 7.90
N PRO A 162 -1.17 19.55 9.07
CA PRO A 162 -0.17 18.97 9.96
C PRO A 162 -0.50 17.54 10.40
N ILE A 163 -1.78 17.22 10.59
CA ILE A 163 -2.23 15.90 11.00
C ILE A 163 -2.12 14.91 9.84
N MET A 164 -2.67 15.21 8.67
CA MET A 164 -2.66 14.27 7.53
C MET A 164 -1.25 13.99 7.02
N THR A 165 -0.39 15.01 6.99
CA THR A 165 1.04 14.84 6.64
C THR A 165 1.74 14.00 7.70
N GLY A 166 1.48 14.23 8.98
CA GLY A 166 2.06 13.42 10.06
C GLY A 166 1.56 11.97 10.07
N LEU A 167 0.30 11.70 9.68
CA LEU A 167 -0.21 10.35 9.52
C LEU A 167 0.57 9.59 8.44
N LEU A 168 0.82 10.24 7.30
CA LEU A 168 1.64 9.69 6.22
C LEU A 168 3.07 9.40 6.70
N GLU A 169 3.70 10.35 7.40
CA GLU A 169 5.07 10.19 7.94
C GLU A 169 5.17 9.02 8.93
N LEU A 170 4.21 8.90 9.85
CA LEU A 170 4.17 7.83 10.86
C LEU A 170 3.89 6.46 10.21
N ALA A 171 2.96 6.39 9.26
CA ALA A 171 2.69 5.16 8.51
C ALA A 171 3.92 4.74 7.68
N GLN A 172 4.59 5.69 7.02
CA GLN A 172 5.82 5.44 6.28
C GLN A 172 6.94 4.93 7.20
N LYS A 173 7.07 5.47 8.41
CA LYS A 173 8.01 4.95 9.43
C LYS A 173 7.74 3.48 9.74
N MET A 174 6.46 3.09 9.93
CA MET A 174 6.08 1.70 10.19
C MET A 174 6.30 0.79 8.98
N ARG A 175 5.98 1.24 7.77
CA ARG A 175 6.31 0.53 6.53
C ARG A 175 7.80 0.26 6.42
N LEU A 176 8.65 1.27 6.66
CA LEU A 176 10.10 1.09 6.59
C LEU A 176 10.58 0.06 7.63
N LEU A 177 10.01 0.07 8.84
CA LEU A 177 10.34 -0.87 9.90
C LEU A 177 9.89 -2.30 9.58
N PHE A 178 8.61 -2.52 9.31
CA PHE A 178 8.01 -3.85 9.20
C PHE A 178 8.11 -4.45 7.80
N GLN A 179 7.93 -3.64 6.74
CA GLN A 179 7.89 -4.15 5.37
C GLN A 179 9.28 -4.17 4.71
N HIS A 180 10.15 -3.20 5.04
CA HIS A 180 11.48 -3.04 4.41
C HIS A 180 12.65 -3.32 5.34
N HIS A 181 12.40 -3.58 6.62
CA HIS A 181 13.42 -3.84 7.65
C HIS A 181 14.53 -2.78 7.67
N THR A 182 14.14 -1.51 7.57
CA THR A 182 15.03 -0.34 7.50
C THR A 182 14.50 0.80 8.38
N THR A 183 15.25 1.89 8.41
CA THR A 183 14.83 3.17 9.02
C THR A 183 14.83 4.28 7.96
N PRO A 184 14.17 5.42 8.20
CA PRO A 184 14.20 6.57 7.29
C PRO A 184 15.62 6.98 6.88
N GLU A 185 16.56 6.99 7.83
CA GLU A 185 17.96 7.40 7.60
C GLU A 185 18.75 6.37 6.78
N LYS A 186 18.33 5.10 6.81
CA LYS A 186 19.01 4.00 6.13
C LYS A 186 18.36 3.61 4.81
N ALA A 187 17.10 4.01 4.57
CA ALA A 187 16.30 3.59 3.42
C ALA A 187 17.05 3.72 2.08
N ARG A 188 17.68 4.88 1.82
CA ARG A 188 18.47 5.10 0.60
C ARG A 188 19.70 4.19 0.50
N LYS A 189 20.40 3.97 1.62
CA LYS A 189 21.55 3.03 1.69
C LYS A 189 21.11 1.58 1.49
N HIS A 190 19.89 1.24 1.91
CA HIS A 190 19.25 -0.05 1.69
C HIS A 190 18.55 -0.15 0.33
N ARG A 191 18.95 0.69 -0.64
CA ARG A 191 18.57 0.64 -2.05
C ARG A 191 17.12 1.03 -2.36
N LEU A 192 16.40 1.62 -1.40
CA LEU A 192 15.14 2.30 -1.70
C LEU A 192 15.43 3.64 -2.39
N PHE A 193 14.63 4.02 -3.38
CA PHE A 193 14.89 5.21 -4.20
C PHE A 193 13.62 5.97 -4.59
N GLY A 194 13.77 7.20 -5.07
CA GLY A 194 12.68 8.13 -5.37
C GLY A 194 13.06 9.55 -4.96
N TYR A 195 12.24 10.53 -5.31
CA TYR A 195 12.42 11.91 -4.86
C TYR A 195 12.07 12.03 -3.36
N GLN A 196 10.82 11.79 -3.01
CA GLN A 196 10.31 11.68 -1.63
C GLN A 196 9.88 10.25 -1.30
N GLY A 197 9.40 9.50 -2.29
CA GLY A 197 8.94 8.11 -2.13
C GLY A 197 10.03 7.05 -1.94
N HIS A 198 9.59 5.83 -1.61
CA HIS A 198 10.39 4.65 -1.33
C HIS A 198 10.06 3.50 -2.30
N ASN A 199 10.56 3.63 -3.53
CA ASN A 199 10.52 2.58 -4.56
C ASN A 199 11.66 1.58 -4.36
N PHE A 200 11.53 0.36 -4.91
CA PHE A 200 12.61 -0.63 -4.93
C PHE A 200 12.73 -1.32 -6.29
N LEU A 201 13.95 -1.77 -6.62
CA LEU A 201 14.22 -2.60 -7.80
C LEU A 201 15.02 -3.81 -7.33
N ALA A 202 14.37 -4.97 -7.36
CA ALA A 202 14.95 -6.23 -6.92
C ALA A 202 15.20 -7.15 -8.11
N GLN A 203 16.35 -7.81 -8.14
CA GLN A 203 16.68 -8.80 -9.17
C GLN A 203 16.57 -10.21 -8.58
N CYS A 204 15.68 -11.02 -9.17
CA CYS A 204 15.40 -12.39 -8.78
C CYS A 204 16.06 -13.34 -9.79
N GLY A 205 17.31 -13.72 -9.48
CA GLY A 205 18.14 -14.47 -10.43
C GLY A 205 18.51 -13.64 -11.67
N PRO A 206 19.03 -14.25 -12.73
CA PRO A 206 19.59 -13.53 -13.86
C PRO A 206 18.55 -12.89 -14.77
N ASN A 207 17.31 -13.40 -14.79
CA ASN A 207 16.35 -13.08 -15.85
C ASN A 207 15.03 -12.42 -15.38
N LEU A 208 14.81 -12.29 -14.07
CA LEU A 208 13.61 -11.65 -13.52
C LEU A 208 14.01 -10.44 -12.66
N ALA A 209 13.31 -9.33 -12.85
CA ALA A 209 13.39 -8.17 -11.98
C ALA A 209 11.98 -7.76 -11.52
N LEU A 210 11.90 -7.17 -10.34
CA LEU A 210 10.68 -6.62 -9.75
C LEU A 210 10.90 -5.16 -9.38
N LEU A 211 10.01 -4.29 -9.85
CA LEU A 211 9.93 -2.89 -9.46
C LEU A 211 8.69 -2.73 -8.57
N GLY A 212 8.88 -2.32 -7.32
CA GLY A 212 7.77 -1.82 -6.49
C GLY A 212 7.72 -0.31 -6.55
N ALA A 213 6.61 0.24 -7.06
CA ALA A 213 6.41 1.67 -7.19
C ALA A 213 5.60 2.22 -6.00
N ASP A 214 6.14 3.22 -5.32
CA ASP A 214 5.49 3.92 -4.23
C ASP A 214 4.48 4.95 -4.78
N GLY A 215 3.23 4.52 -4.90
CA GLY A 215 2.13 5.33 -5.44
C GLY A 215 1.36 6.15 -4.41
N ARG A 216 1.86 6.25 -3.16
CA ARG A 216 1.16 6.93 -2.05
C ARG A 216 1.94 8.10 -1.46
N THR A 217 3.27 8.01 -1.35
CA THR A 217 4.07 9.08 -0.69
C THR A 217 3.94 10.44 -1.38
N GLU A 218 3.82 10.44 -2.70
CA GLU A 218 3.84 11.67 -3.53
C GLU A 218 2.48 11.95 -4.17
N ARG A 219 1.43 11.24 -3.75
CA ARG A 219 0.10 11.30 -4.35
C ARG A 219 -0.67 12.53 -3.86
N ASP A 220 -1.36 13.19 -4.78
CA ASP A 220 -2.37 14.22 -4.54
C ASP A 220 -3.55 14.08 -5.53
N ASP A 221 -4.49 15.03 -5.52
CA ASP A 221 -5.67 15.03 -6.38
C ASP A 221 -5.36 15.10 -7.90
N LYS A 222 -4.09 15.31 -8.28
CA LYS A 222 -3.65 15.54 -9.66
C LYS A 222 -2.60 14.55 -10.14
N THR A 223 -1.82 14.01 -9.22
CA THR A 223 -0.59 13.27 -9.52
C THR A 223 -0.51 12.08 -8.57
N VAL A 224 -0.25 10.89 -9.11
CA VAL A 224 0.01 9.69 -8.31
C VAL A 224 1.45 9.67 -7.81
N GLN A 225 2.40 10.05 -8.67
CA GLN A 225 3.81 10.11 -8.30
C GLN A 225 4.51 11.28 -9.00
N HIS A 226 5.42 11.96 -8.29
CA HIS A 226 6.06 13.16 -8.79
C HIS A 226 6.95 12.85 -10.01
N GLU A 227 6.96 13.71 -11.03
CA GLU A 227 7.70 13.47 -12.30
C GLU A 227 9.20 13.17 -12.08
N LYS A 228 9.85 13.86 -11.13
CA LYS A 228 11.22 13.53 -10.70
C LYS A 228 11.40 12.06 -10.28
N THR A 229 10.43 11.47 -9.58
CA THR A 229 10.49 10.06 -9.18
C THR A 229 10.32 9.16 -10.39
N TRP A 230 9.45 9.50 -11.34
CA TRP A 230 9.36 8.80 -12.62
C TRP A 230 10.69 8.83 -13.37
N ASP A 231 11.33 9.99 -13.46
CA ASP A 231 12.64 10.11 -14.10
C ASP A 231 13.69 9.21 -13.44
N ILE A 232 13.76 9.21 -12.11
CA ILE A 232 14.66 8.32 -11.35
C ILE A 232 14.33 6.84 -11.64
N ILE A 233 13.05 6.45 -11.64
CA ILE A 233 12.62 5.08 -11.94
C ILE A 233 13.11 4.67 -13.32
N PHE A 234 12.81 5.45 -14.35
CA PHE A 234 13.11 5.08 -15.72
C PHE A 234 14.61 5.15 -16.03
N GLU A 235 15.34 6.10 -15.46
CA GLU A 235 16.80 6.13 -15.51
C GLU A 235 17.39 4.85 -14.87
N LYS A 236 16.88 4.45 -13.72
CA LYS A 236 17.32 3.24 -13.03
C LYS A 236 17.00 1.97 -13.82
N LEU A 237 15.83 1.88 -14.45
CA LEU A 237 15.49 0.75 -15.33
C LEU A 237 16.40 0.71 -16.57
N ASP A 238 16.75 1.87 -17.11
CA ASP A 238 17.67 1.97 -18.25
C ASP A 238 19.10 1.57 -17.88
N ASN A 239 19.55 1.93 -16.68
CA ASN A 239 20.92 1.66 -16.24
C ASN A 239 21.08 0.25 -15.68
N ASP A 240 20.14 -0.23 -14.86
CA ASP A 240 20.37 -1.41 -14.01
C ASP A 240 19.79 -2.71 -14.58
N LEU A 241 18.86 -2.65 -15.54
CA LEU A 241 18.33 -3.85 -16.18
C LEU A 241 19.34 -4.43 -17.17
N HIS A 242 20.15 -5.37 -16.68
CA HIS A 242 21.10 -6.18 -17.43
C HIS A 242 20.70 -7.66 -17.41
N ASN A 243 20.68 -8.31 -18.57
CA ASN A 243 20.33 -9.73 -18.74
C ASN A 243 18.93 -10.15 -18.24
N VAL A 244 18.10 -9.19 -17.83
CA VAL A 244 16.70 -9.38 -17.47
C VAL A 244 15.90 -9.70 -18.73
N LYS A 245 15.00 -10.69 -18.64
CA LYS A 245 14.05 -11.05 -19.71
C LYS A 245 12.63 -10.63 -19.36
N HIS A 246 12.33 -10.51 -18.07
CA HIS A 246 11.02 -10.15 -17.55
C HIS A 246 11.15 -9.16 -16.39
N LEU A 247 10.47 -8.02 -16.51
CA LEU A 247 10.23 -7.09 -15.42
C LEU A 247 8.78 -7.24 -14.95
N ILE A 248 8.59 -7.49 -13.66
CA ILE A 248 7.29 -7.33 -13.00
C ILE A 248 7.28 -5.94 -12.36
N VAL A 249 6.23 -5.18 -12.58
CA VAL A 249 6.03 -3.88 -11.95
C VAL A 249 4.80 -3.96 -11.08
N ILE A 250 4.96 -3.61 -9.80
CA ILE A 250 3.92 -3.69 -8.79
C ILE A 250 3.39 -2.28 -8.58
N PHE A 251 2.12 -2.10 -8.90
CA PHE A 251 1.31 -0.94 -8.55
C PHE A 251 0.21 -1.39 -7.62
N ALA A 252 -0.19 -0.56 -6.68
CA ALA A 252 -1.31 -0.88 -5.82
C ALA A 252 -2.62 -0.91 -6.64
N VAL A 253 -3.01 0.27 -7.14
CA VAL A 253 -4.12 0.48 -8.07
C VAL A 253 -3.78 0.03 -9.51
N PRO A 254 -4.68 -0.68 -10.23
CA PRO A 254 -4.45 -1.10 -11.60
C PRO A 254 -4.54 0.04 -12.62
N PHE A 255 -3.66 0.02 -13.63
CA PHE A 255 -3.71 0.98 -14.73
C PHE A 255 -4.95 0.87 -15.62
N SER A 256 -5.57 -0.31 -15.64
CA SER A 256 -6.73 -0.63 -16.46
C SER A 256 -7.83 -1.24 -15.60
N PHE A 257 -8.68 -0.38 -15.04
CA PHE A 257 -9.96 -0.77 -14.46
C PHE A 257 -11.13 -0.30 -15.32
N ALA A 258 -12.33 -0.79 -15.02
CA ALA A 258 -13.54 -0.42 -15.74
C ALA A 258 -13.75 1.10 -15.64
N ARG A 259 -13.88 1.78 -16.79
CA ARG A 259 -13.98 3.24 -16.82
C ARG A 259 -15.32 3.71 -16.26
N PHE A 260 -15.34 4.21 -15.03
CA PHE A 260 -16.51 4.85 -14.46
C PHE A 260 -16.41 6.38 -14.57
N LYS A 261 -17.02 6.96 -15.61
CA LYS A 261 -17.13 8.43 -15.78
C LYS A 261 -18.22 9.02 -14.86
N MET A 262 -18.16 8.75 -13.56
CA MET A 262 -19.22 9.15 -12.63
C MET A 262 -18.73 9.80 -11.33
N ALA A 263 -17.42 9.87 -11.06
CA ALA A 263 -16.89 10.44 -9.81
C ALA A 263 -17.48 11.83 -9.49
N GLU A 264 -17.31 12.78 -10.41
CA GLU A 264 -17.85 14.13 -10.27
C GLU A 264 -19.38 14.17 -10.16
N SER A 265 -20.08 13.26 -10.86
CA SER A 265 -21.54 13.19 -10.79
C SER A 265 -22.04 12.67 -9.44
N ILE A 266 -21.31 11.73 -8.82
CA ILE A 266 -21.59 11.19 -7.48
C ILE A 266 -21.34 12.27 -6.44
N LEU A 267 -20.19 12.97 -6.52
CA LEU A 267 -19.88 14.08 -5.62
C LEU A 267 -20.92 15.19 -5.73
N GLU A 268 -21.31 15.60 -6.94
CA GLU A 268 -22.32 16.65 -7.15
C GLU A 268 -23.72 16.23 -6.70
N ALA A 269 -24.09 14.96 -6.88
CA ALA A 269 -25.35 14.41 -6.34
C ALA A 269 -25.33 14.42 -4.81
N TRP A 270 -24.21 14.02 -4.20
CA TRP A 270 -24.04 14.03 -2.76
C TRP A 270 -24.05 15.44 -2.18
N LYS A 271 -23.39 16.41 -2.83
CA LYS A 271 -23.44 17.86 -2.50
C LYS A 271 -24.86 18.46 -2.60
N LYS A 272 -25.79 17.81 -3.29
CA LYS A 272 -27.22 18.21 -3.34
C LYS A 272 -28.08 17.53 -2.27
N LEU A 273 -27.62 16.46 -1.63
CA LEU A 273 -28.31 15.88 -0.48
C LEU A 273 -28.35 16.89 0.67
N SER A 274 -29.50 17.05 1.34
CA SER A 274 -29.57 17.95 2.50
C SER A 274 -28.66 17.47 3.65
N MET A 275 -28.12 18.40 4.44
CA MET A 275 -27.21 18.07 5.56
C MET A 275 -27.85 17.11 6.58
N ALA A 276 -29.16 17.18 6.78
CA ALA A 276 -29.88 16.26 7.66
C ALA A 276 -29.78 14.80 7.21
N TRP A 277 -29.77 14.55 5.90
CA TRP A 277 -29.66 13.20 5.33
C TRP A 277 -28.20 12.69 5.33
N ARG A 278 -27.23 13.57 5.08
CA ARG A 278 -25.79 13.22 5.16
C ARG A 278 -25.34 12.85 6.57
N ASN A 279 -25.99 13.43 7.58
CA ASN A 279 -25.68 13.16 8.99
C ASN A 279 -26.41 11.93 9.56
N THR A 280 -27.18 11.20 8.75
CA THR A 280 -27.84 9.97 9.20
C THR A 280 -26.82 8.86 9.46
N PRO A 281 -27.06 7.96 10.44
CA PRO A 281 -26.18 6.82 10.70
C PRO A 281 -25.93 5.95 9.47
N LEU A 282 -26.94 5.81 8.61
CA LEU A 282 -26.84 5.05 7.36
C LEU A 282 -25.90 5.72 6.35
N SER A 283 -25.94 7.04 6.21
CA SER A 283 -25.02 7.76 5.32
C SER A 283 -23.59 7.77 5.86
N LYS A 284 -23.40 7.78 7.19
CA LYS A 284 -22.06 7.70 7.80
C LYS A 284 -21.42 6.33 7.66
N GLN A 285 -22.21 5.27 7.45
CA GLN A 285 -21.71 3.92 7.18
C GLN A 285 -21.19 3.74 5.75
N THR A 286 -21.48 4.68 4.83
CA THR A 286 -21.12 4.59 3.40
C THR A 286 -20.23 5.76 2.96
N ASN A 287 -19.74 6.56 3.92
CA ASN A 287 -18.91 7.72 3.67
C ASN A 287 -17.59 7.53 4.44
N SER A 288 -16.50 8.05 3.89
CA SER A 288 -15.22 8.13 4.59
C SER A 288 -15.34 8.97 5.87
N VAL A 289 -14.31 8.92 6.72
CA VAL A 289 -14.27 9.62 8.03
C VAL A 289 -14.48 11.14 7.89
N PHE A 290 -14.19 11.70 6.72
CA PHE A 290 -14.40 13.13 6.41
C PHE A 290 -15.74 13.43 5.74
N GLY A 291 -16.58 12.41 5.60
CA GLY A 291 -17.91 12.51 5.03
C GLY A 291 -17.92 12.55 3.51
N LEU A 292 -16.87 12.13 2.80
CA LEU A 292 -16.96 11.95 1.34
C LEU A 292 -17.59 10.57 1.04
N PRO A 293 -18.35 10.42 -0.06
CA PRO A 293 -18.80 9.09 -0.47
C PRO A 293 -17.60 8.18 -0.72
N GLU A 294 -17.58 6.98 -0.16
CA GLU A 294 -16.49 6.00 -0.36
C GLU A 294 -16.27 5.70 -1.87
N ILE A 295 -17.36 5.51 -2.60
CA ILE A 295 -17.34 5.34 -4.07
C ILE A 295 -16.67 6.54 -4.78
N TYR A 296 -16.77 7.75 -4.23
CA TYR A 296 -16.07 8.89 -4.82
C TYR A 296 -14.57 8.79 -4.60
N ASP A 297 -14.14 8.42 -3.40
CA ASP A 297 -12.74 8.27 -3.03
C ASP A 297 -12.08 7.17 -3.90
N ASP A 298 -12.73 6.01 -4.07
CA ASP A 298 -12.30 4.91 -4.98
C ASP A 298 -12.13 5.40 -6.42
N LEU A 299 -13.13 6.13 -6.93
CA LEU A 299 -13.14 6.57 -8.33
C LEU A 299 -12.10 7.65 -8.63
N VAL A 300 -11.74 8.48 -7.63
CA VAL A 300 -10.64 9.43 -7.75
C VAL A 300 -9.31 8.70 -7.70
N ASP A 301 -9.22 7.64 -6.90
CA ASP A 301 -8.00 6.88 -6.71
C ASP A 301 -7.51 6.16 -7.97
N GLU A 302 -8.47 5.77 -8.83
CA GLU A 302 -8.23 5.09 -10.09
C GLU A 302 -7.30 5.84 -11.05
N TRP A 303 -6.41 5.09 -11.71
CA TRP A 303 -5.63 5.56 -12.87
C TRP A 303 -6.48 5.97 -14.08
N THR A 304 -7.77 5.60 -14.09
CA THR A 304 -8.77 5.96 -15.08
C THR A 304 -9.42 7.33 -14.83
N HIS A 305 -9.20 7.92 -13.65
CA HIS A 305 -9.67 9.27 -13.34
C HIS A 305 -9.01 10.33 -14.25
N GLU A 306 -9.76 11.38 -14.60
CA GLU A 306 -9.34 12.39 -15.58
C GLU A 306 -8.02 13.07 -15.19
N SER A 307 -7.82 13.32 -13.88
CA SER A 307 -6.59 13.90 -13.34
C SER A 307 -5.36 13.01 -13.61
N HIS A 308 -5.51 11.69 -13.45
CA HIS A 308 -4.40 10.73 -13.53
C HIS A 308 -4.15 10.21 -14.94
N MET A 309 -5.10 10.34 -15.87
CA MET A 309 -4.98 9.81 -17.24
C MET A 309 -3.75 10.33 -17.98
N GLY A 310 -3.39 11.60 -17.78
CA GLY A 310 -2.23 12.21 -18.42
C GLY A 310 -0.93 11.56 -17.95
N GLU A 311 -0.76 11.43 -16.64
CA GLU A 311 0.38 10.74 -16.02
C GLU A 311 0.43 9.27 -16.44
N ARG A 312 -0.68 8.54 -16.30
CA ARG A 312 -0.79 7.14 -16.72
C ARG A 312 -0.27 6.92 -18.13
N ASN A 313 -0.75 7.70 -19.09
CA ASN A 313 -0.40 7.52 -20.49
C ASN A 313 1.09 7.76 -20.74
N ARG A 314 1.68 8.76 -20.07
CA ARG A 314 3.15 9.00 -20.13
C ARG A 314 3.92 7.82 -19.54
N VAL A 315 3.53 7.34 -18.35
CA VAL A 315 4.17 6.22 -17.65
C VAL A 315 4.09 4.92 -18.46
N LEU A 316 2.90 4.57 -18.97
CA LEU A 316 2.71 3.39 -19.83
C LEU A 316 3.55 3.49 -21.11
N SER A 317 3.61 4.68 -21.74
CA SER A 317 4.45 4.89 -22.92
C SER A 317 5.94 4.69 -22.60
N ARG A 318 6.42 5.20 -21.46
CA ARG A 318 7.82 5.00 -21.02
C ARG A 318 8.12 3.53 -20.73
N PHE A 319 7.21 2.78 -20.10
CA PHE A 319 7.38 1.33 -19.94
C PHE A 319 7.40 0.59 -21.29
N GLN A 320 6.55 0.97 -22.25
CA GLN A 320 6.58 0.41 -23.61
C GLN A 320 7.93 0.68 -24.30
N GLN A 321 8.49 1.88 -24.13
CA GLN A 321 9.81 2.23 -24.65
C GLN A 321 10.92 1.37 -24.02
N ILE A 322 10.89 1.16 -22.70
CA ILE A 322 11.81 0.24 -22.01
C ILE A 322 11.68 -1.18 -22.56
N ALA A 323 10.46 -1.71 -22.67
CA ALA A 323 10.19 -3.05 -23.21
C ALA A 323 10.75 -3.19 -24.64
N GLN A 324 10.54 -2.20 -25.49
CA GLN A 324 11.01 -2.20 -26.87
C GLN A 324 12.54 -2.07 -26.99
N LYS A 325 13.14 -1.17 -26.21
CA LYS A 325 14.59 -0.89 -26.20
C LYS A 325 15.38 -2.06 -25.63
N LYS A 326 14.93 -2.60 -24.50
CA LYS A 326 15.61 -3.68 -23.77
C LYS A 326 15.21 -5.09 -24.24
N LYS A 327 14.16 -5.20 -25.07
CA LYS A 327 13.59 -6.48 -25.54
C LYS A 327 13.15 -7.39 -24.40
N ILE A 328 12.51 -6.80 -23.38
CA ILE A 328 12.02 -7.50 -22.20
C ILE A 328 10.50 -7.54 -22.17
N ARG A 329 9.95 -8.59 -21.56
CA ARG A 329 8.54 -8.63 -21.17
C ARG A 329 8.34 -7.73 -19.95
N ILE A 330 7.25 -6.96 -19.92
CA ILE A 330 6.80 -6.24 -18.73
C ILE A 330 5.41 -6.76 -18.35
N THR A 331 5.21 -7.04 -17.07
CA THR A 331 3.90 -7.43 -16.51
C THR A 331 3.59 -6.56 -15.31
N PHE A 332 2.38 -6.02 -15.26
CA PHE A 332 1.90 -5.24 -14.13
C PHE A 332 1.13 -6.15 -13.18
N PHE A 333 1.51 -6.13 -11.90
CA PHE A 333 0.74 -6.72 -10.82
C PHE A 333 0.06 -5.59 -10.05
N SER A 334 -1.22 -5.76 -9.79
CA SER A 334 -2.04 -4.80 -9.08
C SER A 334 -3.05 -5.49 -8.19
N GLY A 335 -3.38 -4.80 -7.10
CA GLY A 335 -4.43 -5.11 -6.15
C GLY A 335 -5.57 -4.11 -6.27
N ASP A 336 -6.17 -3.78 -5.13
CA ASP A 336 -7.04 -2.61 -4.91
C ASP A 336 -8.12 -2.43 -5.99
N VAL A 337 -9.12 -3.34 -5.97
CA VAL A 337 -10.29 -3.41 -6.88
C VAL A 337 -11.50 -4.11 -6.29
#